data_AF-A0A210QXK6-F1
#
_entry.id   AF-A0A210QXK6-F1
#
_cell.length_a   1.000
_cell.length_b   1.000
_cell.length_c   1.000
_cell.angle_alpha   90.00
_cell.angle_beta   90.00
_cell.angle_gamma   90.00
#
_symmetry.space_group_name_H-M   'P 1'
#
loop_
_entity.id
_entity.type
_entity.pdbx_description
1 polymer ?
#
loop_
_entity_poly.entity_id
_entity_poly.type
_entity_poly.pdbx_seq_one_letter_code
_entity_poly.pdbx_strand_id
1 'polypeptide(L)'
;MADVSMITDDEYVSPDEFNDEITNDLNKKVNELSKQLKNMKIEKDEAHRYINDMSAKIASHGELEKEVKRLTILNHDLENRLQAEDKAYVKLWKEVSPSKDNGSGEKTDPATTSTERKEESDTNSGILNEKTPTSQADKTVQQNQDRSVTVTASVTELTEEIRRKEERIQELKNEVKTLKSSLQETLKIKDKYKKTLEKLRDEKQALSEETSRRLTQGDNKMCKMEENLRLMTARRDQLEKDLEKANEELDLTEKKLTAVKKGHQSTLAEDGKAMSSELGIVHVDELREALVTKSVECEKMLLKNEELKKILEEKGSTQGKLEERLTLITSRKDQLEKDLEKAKEDLDQMAKKLTKVNQDHKSTLIENEMAISSGSECLQLEVDTLIKDRYNQNESQVCFDSLTVQPPKTRKSIEIGLRSLRSGMGKTMVDGVTKGLQKLLHDRLLREKIDLHIKPCQTLDDATGGPHFVLCLAKSIIGTKVQALEGIPGNKDTVLIIIYYTETDTKECLSMSIPSFRLYGSELRPLGGTIDMLFGGGSGLYDCDVNNSAVERITTFLKKY
;
A
#
# COMPACT_ATOMS: atom_id res chain seq x y z
N MET A 1 73.74 29.46 7.66
CA MET A 1 72.83 30.38 6.96
C MET A 1 72.26 29.64 5.76
N ALA A 2 71.08 29.06 5.93
CA ALA A 2 70.24 28.53 4.86
C ALA A 2 68.80 28.78 5.31
N ASP A 3 68.05 29.52 4.50
CA ASP A 3 66.66 29.92 4.72
C ASP A 3 65.75 28.70 4.83
N VAL A 4 65.12 28.54 6.00
CA VAL A 4 63.94 27.68 6.18
C VAL A 4 62.75 28.63 6.36
N SER A 5 62.23 29.11 5.23
CA SER A 5 61.03 29.91 5.17
C SER A 5 59.78 29.04 5.31
N MET A 6 58.95 29.39 6.28
CA MET A 6 57.48 29.36 6.22
C MET A 6 56.83 28.06 5.74
N ILE A 7 56.65 27.12 6.68
CA ILE A 7 55.48 26.24 6.65
C ILE A 7 54.35 27.04 7.28
N THR A 8 53.44 27.48 6.43
CA THR A 8 52.22 28.21 6.77
C THR A 8 51.31 27.37 7.63
N ASP A 9 50.58 28.05 8.52
CA ASP A 9 49.54 27.52 9.40
C ASP A 9 48.58 26.57 8.68
N ASP A 10 48.83 25.26 8.78
CA ASP A 10 47.82 24.26 8.47
C ASP A 10 46.76 24.32 9.58
N GLU A 11 45.61 24.92 9.27
CA GLU A 11 44.44 24.98 10.14
C GLU A 11 44.08 23.57 10.60
N TYR A 12 44.41 23.28 11.86
CA TYR A 12 44.05 22.03 12.53
C TYR A 12 42.53 22.01 12.74
N VAL A 13 41.81 21.51 11.74
CA VAL A 13 40.36 21.26 11.85
C VAL A 13 40.16 20.19 12.91
N SER A 14 39.43 20.55 13.97
CA SER A 14 39.14 19.63 15.06
C SER A 14 38.43 18.38 14.51
N PRO A 15 38.83 17.15 14.90
CA PRO A 15 38.15 15.93 14.48
C PRO A 15 36.65 15.91 14.76
N ASP A 16 36.18 16.71 15.71
CA ASP A 16 34.77 16.86 16.04
C ASP A 16 34.01 17.66 14.97
N GLU A 17 34.61 18.72 14.41
CA GLU A 17 33.98 19.54 13.36
C GLU A 17 33.84 18.77 12.04
N PHE A 18 34.82 17.94 11.70
CA PHE A 18 34.78 17.09 10.51
C PHE A 18 33.70 16.00 10.60
N ASN A 19 33.48 15.44 11.80
CA ASN A 19 32.43 14.45 12.02
C ASN A 19 31.02 15.07 11.96
N ASP A 20 30.85 16.29 12.46
CA ASP A 20 29.57 16.99 12.40
C ASP A 20 29.17 17.35 10.97
N GLU A 21 30.13 17.76 10.13
CA GLU A 21 29.86 18.07 8.72
C GLU A 21 29.43 16.83 7.93
N ILE A 22 30.14 15.71 8.10
CA ILE A 22 29.78 14.43 7.45
C ILE A 22 28.42 13.94 7.94
N THR A 23 28.16 14.02 9.24
CA THR A 23 26.88 13.57 9.84
C THR A 23 25.71 14.41 9.34
N ASN A 24 25.90 15.73 9.21
CA ASN A 24 24.88 16.63 8.67
C ASN A 24 24.62 16.36 7.18
N ASP A 25 25.64 16.14 6.37
CA ASP A 25 25.45 15.84 4.94
C ASP A 25 24.79 14.46 4.72
N LEU A 26 25.10 13.48 5.57
CA LEU A 26 24.43 12.17 5.57
C LEU A 26 22.95 12.31 5.95
N ASN A 27 22.65 13.02 7.04
CA ASN A 27 21.28 13.23 7.51
C ASN A 27 20.45 13.97 6.45
N LYS A 28 21.04 14.96 5.77
CA LYS A 28 20.39 15.68 4.67
C LYS A 28 20.05 14.74 3.50
N LYS A 29 20.98 13.86 3.09
CA LYS A 29 20.72 12.85 2.06
C LYS A 29 19.68 11.81 2.47
N VAL A 30 19.69 11.35 3.73
CA VAL A 30 18.69 10.41 4.25
C VAL A 30 17.30 11.04 4.23
N ASN A 31 17.18 12.31 4.62
CA ASN A 31 15.90 13.03 4.58
C ASN A 31 15.38 13.23 3.15
N GLU A 32 16.27 13.54 2.19
CA GLU A 32 15.88 13.68 0.79
C GLU A 32 15.44 12.33 0.19
N LEU A 33 16.17 11.25 0.44
CA LEU A 33 15.78 9.90 0.01
C LEU A 33 14.47 9.44 0.65
N SER A 34 14.25 9.76 1.93
CA SER A 34 12.99 9.48 2.64
C SER A 34 11.81 10.23 2.00
N LYS A 35 12.01 11.47 1.58
CA LYS A 35 11.02 12.27 0.84
C LYS A 35 10.73 11.67 -0.54
N GLN A 36 11.76 11.28 -1.29
CA GLN A 36 11.58 10.61 -2.59
C GLN A 36 10.84 9.27 -2.44
N LEU A 37 11.15 8.48 -1.42
CA LEU A 37 10.47 7.21 -1.13
C LEU A 37 8.98 7.43 -0.81
N LYS A 38 8.64 8.48 -0.05
CA LYS A 38 7.25 8.87 0.22
C LYS A 38 6.50 9.23 -1.07
N ASN A 39 7.11 10.02 -1.95
CA ASN A 39 6.50 10.41 -3.23
C ASN A 39 6.27 9.20 -4.14
N MET A 40 7.26 8.31 -4.28
CA MET A 40 7.10 7.07 -5.06
C MET A 40 6.00 6.16 -4.51
N LYS A 41 5.82 6.13 -3.18
CA LYS A 41 4.74 5.35 -2.57
C LYS A 41 3.37 5.91 -2.93
N ILE A 42 3.21 7.23 -2.89
CA ILE A 42 1.96 7.91 -3.30
C ILE A 42 1.65 7.60 -4.77
N GLU A 43 2.62 7.76 -5.67
CA GLU A 43 2.45 7.47 -7.10
C GLU A 43 2.09 5.99 -7.35
N LYS A 44 2.70 5.07 -6.60
CA LYS A 44 2.38 3.64 -6.67
C LYS A 44 0.93 3.35 -6.23
N ASP A 45 0.48 3.98 -5.16
CA ASP A 45 -0.88 3.77 -4.62
C ASP A 45 -1.95 4.40 -5.54
N GLU A 46 -1.64 5.52 -6.19
CA GLU A 46 -2.46 6.10 -7.27
C GLU A 46 -2.53 5.19 -8.50
N ALA A 47 -1.41 4.62 -8.92
CA ALA A 47 -1.38 3.66 -10.02
C ALA A 47 -2.20 2.40 -9.72
N HIS A 48 -2.14 1.86 -8.50
CA HIS A 48 -2.97 0.72 -8.09
C HIS A 48 -4.45 1.05 -8.09
N ARG A 49 -4.85 2.22 -7.57
CA ARG A 49 -6.24 2.68 -7.62
C ARG A 49 -6.74 2.79 -9.06
N TYR A 50 -5.93 3.35 -9.94
CA TYR A 50 -6.26 3.46 -11.36
C TYR A 50 -6.39 2.09 -12.05
N ILE A 51 -5.48 1.15 -11.78
CA ILE A 51 -5.55 -0.23 -12.31
C ILE A 51 -6.81 -0.95 -11.82
N ASN A 52 -7.18 -0.79 -10.55
CA ASN A 52 -8.38 -1.40 -10.00
C ASN A 52 -9.66 -0.83 -10.63
N ASP A 53 -9.73 0.49 -10.83
CA ASP A 53 -10.84 1.15 -11.53
C ASP A 53 -10.95 0.68 -13.00
N MET A 54 -9.82 0.59 -13.70
CA MET A 54 -9.74 0.04 -15.06
C MET A 54 -10.19 -1.43 -15.12
N SER A 55 -9.79 -2.25 -14.14
CA SER A 55 -10.16 -3.67 -14.07
C SER A 55 -11.66 -3.84 -13.83
N ALA A 56 -12.25 -3.00 -12.98
CA ALA A 56 -13.69 -2.96 -12.76
C ALA A 56 -14.46 -2.56 -14.04
N LYS A 57 -13.96 -1.57 -14.79
CA LYS A 57 -14.53 -1.15 -16.09
C LYS A 57 -14.40 -2.22 -17.18
N ILE A 58 -13.30 -2.97 -17.21
CA ILE A 58 -13.13 -4.09 -18.14
C ILE A 58 -14.08 -5.23 -17.78
N ALA A 59 -14.24 -5.54 -16.49
CA ALA A 59 -15.20 -6.53 -16.02
C ALA A 59 -16.64 -6.16 -16.41
N SER A 60 -17.04 -4.89 -16.22
CA SER A 60 -18.36 -4.41 -16.65
C SER A 60 -18.53 -4.46 -18.17
N HIS A 61 -17.47 -4.21 -18.95
CA HIS A 61 -17.50 -4.34 -20.41
C HIS A 61 -17.69 -5.81 -20.84
N GLY A 62 -17.10 -6.76 -20.13
CA GLY A 62 -17.30 -8.19 -20.36
C GLY A 62 -18.75 -8.63 -20.12
N GLU A 63 -19.42 -8.08 -19.10
CA GLU A 63 -20.86 -8.31 -18.89
C GLU A 63 -21.72 -7.65 -19.97
N LEU A 64 -21.37 -6.43 -20.38
CA LEU A 64 -22.06 -5.72 -21.46
C LEU A 64 -21.95 -6.46 -22.80
N GLU A 65 -20.79 -7.03 -23.11
CA GLU A 65 -20.57 -7.82 -24.33
C GLU A 65 -21.38 -9.13 -24.33
N LYS A 66 -21.51 -9.78 -23.15
CA LYS A 66 -22.40 -10.94 -22.97
C LYS A 66 -23.86 -10.56 -23.20
N GLU A 67 -24.31 -9.42 -22.68
CA GLU A 67 -25.68 -8.94 -22.86
C GLU A 67 -25.97 -8.54 -24.31
N VAL A 68 -25.01 -7.88 -25.00
CA VAL A 68 -25.13 -7.58 -26.44
C VAL A 68 -25.24 -8.87 -27.26
N LYS A 69 -24.44 -9.90 -26.96
CA LYS A 69 -24.55 -11.21 -27.65
C LYS A 69 -25.90 -11.86 -27.40
N ARG A 70 -26.41 -11.81 -26.16
CA ARG A 70 -27.74 -12.32 -25.80
C ARG A 70 -28.85 -11.59 -26.56
N LEU A 71 -28.81 -10.27 -26.62
CA LEU A 71 -29.78 -9.46 -27.36
C LEU A 71 -29.71 -9.69 -28.87
N THR A 72 -28.51 -9.93 -29.42
CA THR A 72 -28.35 -10.26 -30.84
C THR A 72 -29.00 -11.60 -31.18
N ILE A 73 -28.82 -12.62 -30.33
CA ILE A 73 -29.49 -13.93 -30.48
C ILE A 73 -31.01 -13.77 -30.41
N LEU A 74 -31.51 -13.00 -29.43
CA LEU A 74 -32.94 -12.74 -29.28
C LEU A 74 -33.54 -12.03 -30.51
N ASN A 75 -32.81 -11.05 -31.07
CA ASN A 75 -33.26 -10.33 -32.26
C ASN A 75 -33.33 -11.26 -33.48
N HIS A 76 -32.33 -12.13 -33.65
CA HIS A 76 -32.35 -13.13 -34.73
C HIS A 76 -33.52 -14.11 -34.59
N ASP A 77 -33.83 -14.55 -33.36
CA ASP A 77 -34.96 -15.43 -33.09
C ASP A 77 -36.31 -14.75 -33.39
N LEU A 78 -36.44 -13.46 -33.06
CA LEU A 78 -37.61 -12.65 -33.41
C LEU A 78 -37.78 -12.50 -34.93
N GLU A 79 -36.70 -12.20 -35.67
CA GLU A 79 -36.72 -12.13 -37.14
C GLU A 79 -37.17 -13.46 -37.76
N ASN A 80 -36.68 -14.59 -37.24
CA ASN A 80 -37.07 -15.91 -37.71
C ASN A 80 -38.56 -16.20 -37.45
N ARG A 81 -39.09 -15.79 -36.29
CA ARG A 81 -40.52 -15.90 -35.97
C ARG A 81 -41.38 -15.03 -36.88
N LEU A 82 -40.97 -13.79 -37.14
CA LEU A 82 -41.66 -12.88 -38.04
C LEU A 82 -41.72 -13.43 -39.47
N GLN A 83 -40.61 -13.97 -39.98
CA GLN A 83 -40.58 -14.63 -41.28
C GLN A 83 -41.47 -15.88 -41.34
N ALA A 84 -41.59 -16.62 -40.23
CA ALA A 84 -42.46 -17.78 -40.15
C ALA A 84 -43.95 -17.37 -40.17
N GLU A 85 -44.30 -16.30 -39.45
CA GLU A 85 -45.65 -15.72 -39.47
C GLU A 85 -46.02 -15.16 -40.85
N ASP A 86 -45.12 -14.45 -41.52
CA ASP A 86 -45.33 -13.96 -42.90
C ASP A 86 -45.60 -15.13 -43.87
N LYS A 87 -44.81 -16.20 -43.78
CA LYS A 87 -45.04 -17.42 -44.58
C LYS A 87 -46.39 -18.07 -44.27
N ALA A 88 -46.79 -18.10 -43.00
CA ALA A 88 -48.10 -18.62 -42.59
C ALA A 88 -49.25 -17.75 -43.14
N TYR A 89 -49.10 -16.43 -43.10
CA TYR A 89 -50.06 -15.48 -43.65
C TYR A 89 -50.23 -15.64 -45.16
N VAL A 90 -49.12 -15.74 -45.92
CA VAL A 90 -49.16 -15.98 -47.37
C VAL A 90 -49.85 -17.30 -47.70
N LYS A 91 -49.65 -18.33 -46.88
CA LYS A 91 -50.32 -19.63 -47.05
C LYS A 91 -51.84 -19.52 -46.84
N LEU A 92 -52.26 -18.88 -45.74
CA LEU A 92 -53.68 -18.61 -45.48
C LEU A 92 -54.33 -17.77 -46.59
N TRP A 93 -53.62 -16.76 -47.11
CA TRP A 93 -54.12 -15.93 -48.20
C TRP A 93 -54.36 -16.70 -49.50
N LYS A 94 -53.49 -17.69 -49.80
CA LYS A 94 -53.67 -18.59 -50.94
C LYS A 94 -54.86 -19.55 -50.75
N GLU A 95 -55.14 -19.98 -49.52
CA GLU A 95 -56.27 -20.86 -49.21
C GLU A 95 -57.62 -20.14 -49.21
N VAL A 96 -57.63 -18.85 -48.87
CA VAL A 96 -58.86 -18.02 -48.80
C VAL A 96 -59.16 -17.32 -50.14
N SER A 97 -58.19 -17.20 -51.04
CA SER A 97 -58.43 -16.66 -52.39
C SER A 97 -59.18 -17.71 -53.23
N PRO A 98 -60.46 -17.48 -53.59
CA PRO A 98 -61.20 -18.43 -54.40
C PRO A 98 -60.52 -18.55 -55.77
N SER A 99 -60.21 -19.78 -56.18
CA SER A 99 -59.73 -20.06 -57.53
C SER A 99 -60.77 -19.55 -58.52
N LYS A 100 -60.50 -18.41 -59.16
CA LYS A 100 -61.13 -18.08 -60.42
C LYS A 100 -60.57 -19.05 -61.45
N ASP A 101 -61.19 -20.21 -61.52
CA ASP A 101 -61.29 -20.94 -62.77
C ASP A 101 -61.93 -20.00 -63.78
N ASN A 102 -61.18 -19.65 -64.81
CA ASN A 102 -61.71 -19.35 -66.14
C ASN A 102 -60.58 -19.48 -67.15
N GLY A 103 -60.75 -20.43 -68.06
CA GLY A 103 -59.91 -20.61 -69.22
C GLY A 103 -60.20 -19.60 -70.34
N SER A 104 -59.58 -19.90 -71.49
CA SER A 104 -59.54 -19.18 -72.77
C SER A 104 -58.71 -17.88 -72.72
N GLY A 105 -57.55 -17.83 -73.40
CA GLY A 105 -57.45 -17.51 -74.83
C GLY A 105 -57.42 -15.99 -74.94
N GLU A 106 -56.34 -15.31 -75.36
CA GLU A 106 -55.96 -15.13 -76.76
C GLU A 106 -54.82 -14.06 -76.79
N LYS A 107 -54.00 -14.09 -77.84
CA LYS A 107 -52.84 -13.23 -78.10
C LYS A 107 -53.21 -11.74 -78.19
N THR A 108 -52.28 -10.85 -77.78
CA THR A 108 -51.77 -9.69 -78.56
C THR A 108 -50.68 -8.91 -77.80
N ASP A 109 -49.61 -8.53 -78.51
CA ASP A 109 -48.64 -7.47 -78.16
C ASP A 109 -49.36 -6.09 -78.05
N PRO A 110 -48.85 -5.06 -77.32
CA PRO A 110 -47.78 -4.15 -77.81
C PRO A 110 -46.88 -3.54 -76.69
N ALA A 111 -45.63 -3.15 -76.95
CA ALA A 111 -45.15 -1.82 -77.38
C ALA A 111 -45.58 -0.59 -76.54
N THR A 112 -44.56 0.05 -75.95
CA THR A 112 -44.29 1.51 -75.82
C THR A 112 -45.26 2.48 -75.11
N THR A 113 -44.63 3.33 -74.27
CA THR A 113 -44.95 4.74 -73.92
C THR A 113 -46.25 4.98 -73.12
N SER A 114 -46.39 5.93 -72.20
CA SER A 114 -45.55 6.90 -71.48
C SER A 114 -46.50 7.71 -70.56
N THR A 115 -45.94 8.59 -69.73
CA THR A 115 -46.52 9.90 -69.31
C THR A 115 -47.74 9.98 -68.39
N GLU A 116 -47.49 10.62 -67.24
CA GLU A 116 -48.19 11.78 -66.66
C GLU A 116 -49.59 12.16 -67.18
N ARG A 117 -50.55 12.30 -66.24
CA ARG A 117 -51.28 13.54 -65.86
C ARG A 117 -52.47 13.14 -64.96
N LYS A 118 -52.64 13.76 -63.78
CA LYS A 118 -53.26 15.07 -63.47
C LYS A 118 -54.80 15.00 -63.43
N GLU A 119 -55.29 15.19 -62.20
CA GLU A 119 -56.50 15.92 -61.79
C GLU A 119 -57.91 15.47 -62.26
N GLU A 120 -58.86 15.90 -61.41
CA GLU A 120 -60.31 16.09 -61.60
C GLU A 120 -61.28 14.99 -61.14
N SER A 121 -61.95 15.36 -60.05
CA SER A 121 -63.40 15.30 -59.82
C SER A 121 -64.27 14.71 -60.93
N ASP A 122 -65.22 13.84 -60.56
CA ASP A 122 -66.62 14.27 -60.48
C ASP A 122 -67.53 13.18 -59.93
N THR A 123 -68.57 13.66 -59.26
CA THR A 123 -69.80 12.97 -58.89
C THR A 123 -70.46 12.27 -60.07
N ASN A 124 -70.88 11.01 -59.93
CA ASN A 124 -72.14 10.59 -60.55
C ASN A 124 -72.82 9.43 -59.82
N SER A 125 -74.13 9.56 -59.72
CA SER A 125 -75.10 8.67 -59.12
C SER A 125 -75.48 7.53 -60.08
N GLY A 126 -75.78 6.37 -59.51
CA GLY A 126 -76.29 5.21 -60.25
C GLY A 126 -77.01 4.26 -59.31
N ILE A 127 -78.31 4.49 -59.13
CA ILE A 127 -79.24 3.62 -58.42
C ILE A 127 -79.46 2.36 -59.25
N LEU A 128 -79.14 1.18 -58.69
CA LEU A 128 -79.75 -0.09 -59.09
C LEU A 128 -80.08 -0.91 -57.85
N ASN A 129 -81.37 -1.25 -57.78
CA ASN A 129 -82.07 -1.91 -56.71
C ASN A 129 -82.06 -3.41 -57.01
N GLU A 130 -81.44 -4.25 -56.18
CA GLU A 130 -81.67 -5.70 -56.22
C GLU A 130 -81.65 -6.30 -54.81
N LYS A 131 -82.59 -7.22 -54.60
CA LYS A 131 -83.06 -7.73 -53.32
C LYS A 131 -82.21 -8.90 -52.81
N THR A 132 -81.92 -8.86 -51.49
CA THR A 132 -81.65 -9.97 -50.52
C THR A 132 -80.41 -10.87 -50.74
N PRO A 133 -79.70 -11.39 -49.69
CA PRO A 133 -79.98 -11.37 -48.25
C PRO A 133 -78.80 -10.81 -47.41
N THR A 134 -78.90 -9.59 -46.89
CA THR A 134 -77.82 -8.87 -46.16
C THR A 134 -77.85 -9.12 -44.65
N SER A 135 -77.39 -10.30 -44.22
CA SER A 135 -77.10 -10.58 -42.80
C SER A 135 -75.69 -11.14 -42.57
N GLN A 136 -75.05 -11.68 -43.62
CA GLN A 136 -73.66 -12.16 -43.57
C GLN A 136 -72.64 -11.20 -44.22
N ALA A 137 -73.00 -10.47 -45.28
CA ALA A 137 -72.06 -9.56 -45.96
C ALA A 137 -71.62 -8.38 -45.08
N ASP A 138 -72.55 -7.73 -44.37
CA ASP A 138 -72.23 -6.60 -43.48
C ASP A 138 -71.41 -7.00 -42.25
N LYS A 139 -71.61 -8.22 -41.73
CA LYS A 139 -70.76 -8.78 -40.68
C LYS A 139 -69.33 -9.02 -41.16
N THR A 140 -69.16 -9.41 -42.42
CA THR A 140 -67.83 -9.68 -43.00
C THR A 140 -67.09 -8.39 -43.31
N VAL A 141 -67.79 -7.35 -43.79
CA VAL A 141 -67.22 -6.01 -44.00
C VAL A 141 -66.81 -5.39 -42.67
N GLN A 142 -67.69 -5.43 -41.66
CA GLN A 142 -67.37 -4.90 -40.32
C GLN A 142 -66.19 -5.64 -39.68
N GLN A 143 -66.15 -6.97 -39.77
CA GLN A 143 -65.05 -7.78 -39.24
C GLN A 143 -63.72 -7.52 -39.95
N ASN A 144 -63.75 -7.27 -41.27
CA ASN A 144 -62.55 -6.90 -42.02
C ASN A 144 -62.08 -5.48 -41.68
N GLN A 145 -63.00 -4.57 -41.38
CA GLN A 145 -62.68 -3.21 -40.97
C GLN A 145 -62.07 -3.19 -39.55
N ASP A 146 -62.62 -3.96 -38.62
CA ASP A 146 -62.06 -4.14 -37.27
C ASP A 146 -60.68 -4.82 -37.31
N ARG A 147 -60.49 -5.82 -38.19
CA ARG A 147 -59.18 -6.44 -38.43
C ARG A 147 -58.17 -5.45 -39.02
N SER A 148 -58.59 -4.63 -39.98
CA SER A 148 -57.73 -3.59 -40.57
C SER A 148 -57.28 -2.58 -39.51
N VAL A 149 -58.17 -2.13 -38.63
CA VAL A 149 -57.83 -1.22 -37.52
C VAL A 149 -56.84 -1.89 -36.55
N THR A 150 -57.06 -3.16 -36.21
CA THR A 150 -56.18 -3.92 -35.31
C THR A 150 -54.78 -4.13 -35.91
N VAL A 151 -54.70 -4.44 -37.20
CA VAL A 151 -53.42 -4.59 -37.92
C VAL A 151 -52.70 -3.24 -38.01
N THR A 152 -53.42 -2.15 -38.29
CA THR A 152 -52.82 -0.81 -38.35
C THR A 152 -52.24 -0.40 -37.00
N ALA A 153 -52.96 -0.67 -35.90
CA ALA A 153 -52.46 -0.43 -34.54
C ALA A 153 -51.19 -1.25 -34.23
N SER A 154 -51.19 -2.54 -34.61
CA SER A 154 -50.03 -3.42 -34.41
C SER A 154 -48.81 -2.97 -35.22
N VAL A 155 -49.01 -2.52 -36.46
CA VAL A 155 -47.94 -1.97 -37.32
C VAL A 155 -47.39 -0.67 -36.73
N THR A 156 -48.24 0.21 -36.19
CA THR A 156 -47.77 1.44 -35.54
C THR A 156 -46.97 1.16 -34.27
N GLU A 157 -47.37 0.17 -33.47
CA GLU A 157 -46.64 -0.24 -32.27
C GLU A 157 -45.25 -0.82 -32.63
N LEU A 158 -45.19 -1.71 -33.62
CA LEU A 158 -43.93 -2.26 -34.11
C LEU A 158 -43.01 -1.19 -34.71
N THR A 159 -43.58 -0.22 -35.42
CA THR A 159 -42.80 0.90 -35.99
C THR A 159 -42.17 1.76 -34.89
N GLU A 160 -42.91 2.05 -33.82
CA GLU A 160 -42.37 2.76 -32.65
C GLU A 160 -41.32 1.94 -31.90
N GLU A 161 -41.51 0.62 -31.80
CA GLU A 161 -40.51 -0.25 -31.19
C GLU A 161 -39.20 -0.29 -32.00
N ILE A 162 -39.29 -0.35 -33.33
CA ILE A 162 -38.12 -0.26 -34.22
C ILE A 162 -37.41 1.08 -34.02
N ARG A 163 -38.14 2.20 -34.02
CA ARG A 163 -37.58 3.53 -33.78
C ARG A 163 -36.82 3.62 -32.45
N ARG A 164 -37.41 3.10 -31.36
CA ARG A 164 -36.75 3.04 -30.03
C ARG A 164 -35.47 2.20 -30.06
N LYS A 165 -35.48 1.06 -30.78
CA LYS A 165 -34.28 0.20 -30.93
C LYS A 165 -33.19 0.90 -31.75
N GLU A 166 -33.54 1.63 -32.80
CA GLU A 166 -32.59 2.42 -33.59
C GLU A 166 -31.93 3.54 -32.76
N GLU A 167 -32.71 4.27 -31.97
CA GLU A 167 -32.20 5.28 -31.04
C GLU A 167 -31.23 4.65 -30.03
N ARG A 168 -31.59 3.49 -29.47
CA ARG A 168 -30.71 2.77 -28.54
C ARG A 168 -29.41 2.31 -29.19
N ILE A 169 -29.46 1.83 -30.44
CA ILE A 169 -28.26 1.45 -31.20
C ILE A 169 -27.35 2.67 -31.41
N GLN A 170 -27.92 3.83 -31.67
CA GLN A 170 -27.15 5.05 -31.87
C GLN A 170 -26.50 5.57 -30.58
N GLU A 171 -27.19 5.46 -29.44
CA GLU A 171 -26.61 5.72 -28.11
C GLU A 171 -25.42 4.79 -27.84
N LEU A 172 -25.59 3.48 -28.03
CA LEU A 172 -24.54 2.49 -27.82
C LEU A 172 -23.32 2.74 -28.73
N LYS A 173 -23.53 3.18 -29.98
CA LYS A 173 -22.43 3.59 -30.88
C LYS A 173 -21.63 4.78 -30.32
N ASN A 174 -22.31 5.76 -29.72
CA ASN A 174 -21.66 6.91 -29.10
C ASN A 174 -20.89 6.52 -27.83
N GLU A 175 -21.45 5.63 -27.02
CA GLU A 175 -20.77 5.06 -25.85
C GLU A 175 -19.49 4.32 -26.25
N VAL A 176 -19.56 3.44 -27.26
CA VAL A 176 -18.39 2.71 -27.79
C VAL A 176 -17.31 3.67 -28.30
N LYS A 177 -17.69 4.75 -28.98
CA LYS A 177 -16.74 5.78 -29.46
C LYS A 177 -16.04 6.50 -28.29
N THR A 178 -16.79 6.78 -27.23
CA THR A 178 -16.27 7.43 -26.01
C THR A 178 -15.32 6.50 -25.27
N LEU A 179 -15.69 5.23 -25.10
CA LEU A 179 -14.85 4.20 -24.49
C LEU A 179 -13.55 3.97 -25.28
N LYS A 180 -13.62 3.95 -26.61
CA LYS A 180 -12.43 3.82 -27.48
C LYS A 180 -11.44 4.98 -27.28
N SER A 181 -11.94 6.20 -27.15
CA SER A 181 -11.12 7.38 -26.87
C SER A 181 -10.45 7.29 -25.48
N SER A 182 -11.22 6.88 -24.46
CA SER A 182 -10.73 6.67 -23.09
C SER A 182 -9.66 5.56 -23.01
N LEU A 183 -9.85 4.46 -23.73
CA LEU A 183 -8.86 3.39 -23.83
C LEU A 183 -7.55 3.89 -24.45
N GLN A 184 -7.63 4.70 -25.50
CA GLN A 184 -6.44 5.26 -26.15
C GLN A 184 -5.67 6.21 -25.22
N GLU A 185 -6.36 7.02 -24.41
CA GLU A 185 -5.75 7.87 -23.41
C GLU A 185 -5.06 7.04 -22.30
N THR A 186 -5.72 5.98 -21.85
CA THR A 186 -5.17 5.03 -20.88
C THR A 186 -3.89 4.37 -21.39
N LEU A 187 -3.84 3.98 -22.67
CA LEU A 187 -2.62 3.43 -23.29
C LEU A 187 -1.47 4.45 -23.30
N LYS A 188 -1.76 5.73 -23.59
CA LYS A 188 -0.74 6.79 -23.50
C LYS A 188 -0.21 6.97 -22.08
N ILE A 189 -1.08 6.89 -21.08
CA ILE A 189 -0.70 6.96 -19.66
C ILE A 189 0.18 5.75 -19.30
N LYS A 190 -0.21 4.54 -19.72
CA LYS A 190 0.58 3.31 -19.53
C LYS A 190 1.99 3.43 -20.11
N ASP A 191 2.13 3.97 -21.32
CA ASP A 191 3.43 4.17 -21.96
C ASP A 191 4.30 5.21 -21.23
N LYS A 192 3.68 6.27 -20.69
CA LYS A 192 4.39 7.25 -19.83
C LYS A 192 4.92 6.57 -18.56
N TYR A 193 4.10 5.79 -17.86
CA TYR A 193 4.54 5.06 -16.67
C TYR A 193 5.63 4.04 -16.97
N LYS A 194 5.54 3.34 -18.11
CA LYS A 194 6.59 2.42 -18.56
C LYS A 194 7.94 3.12 -18.70
N LYS A 195 7.97 4.31 -19.32
CA LYS A 195 9.18 5.13 -19.45
C LYS A 195 9.72 5.61 -18.10
N THR A 196 8.84 6.01 -17.17
CA THR A 196 9.26 6.42 -15.82
C THR A 196 9.86 5.25 -15.04
N LEU A 197 9.27 4.05 -15.14
CA LEU A 197 9.80 2.85 -14.49
C LEU A 197 11.18 2.45 -15.04
N GLU A 198 11.41 2.64 -16.34
CA GLU A 198 12.70 2.38 -16.96
C GLU A 198 13.77 3.35 -16.46
N LYS A 199 13.47 4.65 -16.37
CA LYS A 199 14.36 5.64 -15.75
C LYS A 199 14.70 5.32 -14.29
N LEU A 200 13.70 4.97 -13.48
CA LEU A 200 13.93 4.61 -12.07
C LEU A 200 14.77 3.33 -11.93
N ARG A 201 14.65 2.39 -12.87
CA ARG A 201 15.50 1.19 -12.90
C ARG A 201 16.96 1.58 -13.17
N ASP A 202 17.19 2.46 -14.14
CA ASP A 202 18.53 2.95 -14.48
C ASP A 202 19.16 3.74 -13.32
N GLU A 203 18.39 4.62 -12.67
CA GLU A 203 18.83 5.38 -11.49
C GLU A 203 19.19 4.46 -10.31
N LYS A 204 18.36 3.43 -10.06
CA LYS A 204 18.66 2.43 -9.03
C LYS A 204 19.95 1.68 -9.33
N GLN A 205 20.18 1.32 -10.59
CA GLN A 205 21.42 0.65 -11.00
C GLN A 205 22.64 1.57 -10.79
N ALA A 206 22.54 2.84 -11.21
CA ALA A 206 23.60 3.83 -11.01
C ALA A 206 23.94 4.04 -9.53
N LEU A 207 22.93 4.13 -8.65
CA LEU A 207 23.14 4.23 -7.19
C LEU A 207 23.80 2.98 -6.60
N SER A 208 23.45 1.79 -7.09
CA SER A 208 24.07 0.52 -6.67
C SER A 208 25.55 0.46 -7.06
N GLU A 209 25.88 0.91 -8.27
CA GLU A 209 27.27 0.99 -8.76
C GLU A 209 28.08 2.01 -7.96
N GLU A 210 27.53 3.19 -7.68
CA GLU A 210 28.18 4.22 -6.85
C GLU A 210 28.42 3.75 -5.41
N THR A 211 27.45 3.05 -4.81
CA THR A 211 27.61 2.47 -3.47
C THR A 211 28.74 1.44 -3.45
N SER A 212 28.83 0.60 -4.49
CA SER A 212 29.90 -0.39 -4.63
C SER A 212 31.27 0.28 -4.78
N ARG A 213 31.36 1.36 -5.57
CA ARG A 213 32.59 2.16 -5.69
C ARG A 213 33.02 2.75 -4.36
N ARG A 214 32.09 3.34 -3.60
CA ARG A 214 32.40 3.91 -2.27
C ARG A 214 32.86 2.85 -1.27
N LEU A 215 32.26 1.66 -1.30
CA LEU A 215 32.69 0.54 -0.46
C LEU A 215 34.15 0.16 -0.77
N THR A 216 34.46 -0.07 -2.05
CA THR A 216 35.83 -0.41 -2.47
C THR A 216 36.85 0.71 -2.16
N GLN A 217 36.44 1.98 -2.24
CA GLN A 217 37.28 3.10 -1.84
C GLN A 217 37.51 3.12 -0.33
N GLY A 218 36.49 2.79 0.48
CA GLY A 218 36.59 2.61 1.92
C GLY A 218 37.56 1.49 2.30
N ASP A 219 37.43 0.32 1.68
CA ASP A 219 38.31 -0.83 1.90
C ASP A 219 39.77 -0.48 1.56
N ASN A 220 39.99 0.18 0.42
CA ASN A 220 41.33 0.63 0.03
C ASN A 220 41.95 1.63 1.03
N LYS A 221 41.16 2.53 1.62
CA LYS A 221 41.63 3.45 2.67
C LYS A 221 41.93 2.69 3.96
N MET A 222 41.11 1.72 4.33
CA MET A 222 41.31 0.89 5.52
C MET A 222 42.59 0.06 5.40
N CYS A 223 42.83 -0.60 4.26
CA CYS A 223 44.07 -1.35 4.02
C CYS A 223 45.32 -0.46 4.15
N LYS A 224 45.29 0.77 3.60
CA LYS A 224 46.40 1.73 3.78
C LYS A 224 46.62 2.13 5.24
N MET A 225 45.53 2.28 6.00
CA MET A 225 45.61 2.60 7.43
C MET A 225 46.17 1.43 8.23
N GLU A 226 45.78 0.20 7.92
CA GLU A 226 46.33 -1.02 8.52
C GLU A 226 47.82 -1.19 8.22
N GLU A 227 48.25 -0.89 6.98
CA GLU A 227 49.66 -0.90 6.60
C GLU A 227 50.47 0.15 7.38
N ASN A 228 49.95 1.38 7.48
CA ASN A 228 50.56 2.43 8.31
C ASN A 228 50.64 2.01 9.78
N LEU A 229 49.59 1.38 10.31
CA LEU A 229 49.59 0.89 11.69
C LEU A 229 50.68 -0.18 11.89
N ARG A 230 50.81 -1.13 10.96
CA ARG A 230 51.89 -2.14 10.99
C ARG A 230 53.28 -1.50 10.97
N LEU A 231 53.50 -0.48 10.12
CA LEU A 231 54.76 0.27 10.08
C LEU A 231 55.05 0.98 11.40
N MET A 232 54.04 1.60 12.01
CA MET A 232 54.19 2.28 13.30
C MET A 232 54.46 1.29 14.44
N THR A 233 53.80 0.13 14.45
CA THR A 233 54.08 -0.95 15.40
C THR A 233 55.52 -1.45 15.25
N ALA A 234 55.97 -1.72 14.02
CA ALA A 234 57.35 -2.16 13.78
C ALA A 234 58.38 -1.11 14.24
N ARG A 235 58.11 0.18 14.01
CA ARG A 235 58.98 1.27 14.50
C ARG A 235 59.01 1.35 16.02
N ARG A 236 57.87 1.18 16.68
CA ARG A 236 57.79 1.14 18.15
C ARG A 236 58.65 -0.02 18.69
N ASP A 237 58.50 -1.21 18.14
CA ASP A 237 59.23 -2.40 18.59
C ASP A 237 60.75 -2.24 18.38
N GLN A 238 61.17 -1.54 17.31
CA GLN A 238 62.58 -1.19 17.11
C GLN A 238 63.09 -0.21 18.18
N LEU A 239 62.31 0.85 18.46
CA LEU A 239 62.67 1.84 19.49
C LEU A 239 62.75 1.20 20.89
N GLU A 240 61.91 0.20 21.17
CA GLU A 240 61.94 -0.55 22.43
C GLU A 240 63.25 -1.36 22.57
N LYS A 241 63.70 -2.04 21.50
CA LYS A 241 65.00 -2.72 21.48
C LYS A 241 66.18 -1.75 21.63
N ASP A 242 66.12 -0.60 20.96
CA ASP A 242 67.17 0.42 21.06
C ASP A 242 67.25 0.98 22.49
N LEU A 243 66.10 1.15 23.15
CA LEU A 243 66.01 1.59 24.55
C LEU A 243 66.58 0.52 25.50
N GLU A 244 66.25 -0.75 25.30
CA GLU A 244 66.79 -1.87 26.08
C GLU A 244 68.33 -1.91 25.98
N LYS A 245 68.87 -1.80 24.77
CA LYS A 245 70.31 -1.73 24.52
C LYS A 245 70.97 -0.53 25.20
N ALA A 246 70.36 0.66 25.12
CA ALA A 246 70.88 1.86 25.77
C ALA A 246 70.91 1.71 27.30
N ASN A 247 69.91 1.04 27.89
CA ASN A 247 69.88 0.75 29.32
C ASN A 247 70.97 -0.26 29.73
N GLU A 248 71.25 -1.28 28.92
CA GLU A 248 72.37 -2.21 29.15
C GLU A 248 73.72 -1.50 29.10
N GLU A 249 73.92 -0.61 28.12
CA GLU A 249 75.12 0.22 28.01
C GLU A 249 75.27 1.15 29.23
N LEU A 250 74.17 1.74 29.70
CA LEU A 250 74.16 2.58 30.90
C LEU A 250 74.56 1.79 32.15
N ASP A 251 73.96 0.62 32.40
CA ASP A 251 74.31 -0.25 33.53
C ASP A 251 75.81 -0.65 33.49
N LEU A 252 76.35 -0.92 32.30
CA LEU A 252 77.78 -1.17 32.13
C LEU A 252 78.64 0.05 32.49
N THR A 253 78.22 1.26 32.10
CA THR A 253 78.95 2.48 32.47
C THR A 253 78.87 2.78 33.96
N GLU A 254 77.73 2.53 34.61
CA GLU A 254 77.59 2.66 36.07
C GLU A 254 78.49 1.68 36.82
N LYS A 255 78.58 0.43 36.34
CA LYS A 255 79.51 -0.59 36.87
C LYS A 255 80.97 -0.17 36.71
N LYS A 256 81.36 0.41 35.57
CA LYS A 256 82.72 0.96 35.37
C LYS A 256 82.99 2.13 36.30
N LEU A 257 82.05 3.06 36.43
CA LEU A 257 82.18 4.24 37.29
C LEU A 257 82.31 3.85 38.77
N THR A 258 81.51 2.89 39.24
CA THR A 258 81.61 2.37 40.61
C THR A 258 82.93 1.65 40.88
N ALA A 259 83.47 0.92 39.90
CA ALA A 259 84.81 0.33 39.99
C ALA A 259 85.91 1.40 40.06
N VAL A 260 85.85 2.43 39.21
CA VAL A 260 86.77 3.58 39.27
C VAL A 260 86.67 4.28 40.62
N LYS A 261 85.46 4.54 41.12
CA LYS A 261 85.24 5.17 42.43
C LYS A 261 85.84 4.35 43.57
N LYS A 262 85.68 3.02 43.56
CA LYS A 262 86.33 2.13 44.54
C LYS A 262 87.85 2.19 44.44
N GLY A 263 88.40 2.13 43.22
CA GLY A 263 89.83 2.26 42.98
C GLY A 263 90.40 3.59 43.48
N HIS A 264 89.70 4.69 43.23
CA HIS A 264 90.08 6.02 43.69
C HIS A 264 89.97 6.18 45.21
N GLN A 265 88.99 5.55 45.86
CA GLN A 265 88.88 5.53 47.31
C GLN A 265 90.00 4.73 47.97
N SER A 266 90.45 3.62 47.36
CA SER A 266 91.64 2.89 47.83
C SER A 266 92.93 3.68 47.64
N THR A 267 93.13 4.34 46.50
CA THR A 267 94.34 5.17 46.28
C THR A 267 94.32 6.42 47.14
N LEU A 268 93.18 7.08 47.38
CA LEU A 268 93.07 8.20 48.32
C LEU A 268 93.30 7.77 49.78
N ALA A 269 93.02 6.52 50.15
CA ALA A 269 93.35 5.98 51.47
C ALA A 269 94.84 5.67 51.64
N GLU A 270 95.53 5.29 50.56
CA GLU A 270 96.98 5.08 50.52
C GLU A 270 97.75 6.41 50.41
N ASP A 271 97.31 7.31 49.53
CA ASP A 271 97.85 8.65 49.34
C ASP A 271 97.51 9.57 50.52
N GLY A 272 96.38 9.37 51.21
CA GLY A 272 96.07 10.06 52.47
C GLY A 272 97.01 9.71 53.62
N LYS A 273 97.73 8.58 53.54
CA LYS A 273 98.82 8.23 54.45
C LYS A 273 100.18 8.78 53.99
N ALA A 274 100.37 9.04 52.69
CA ALA A 274 101.61 9.59 52.13
C ALA A 274 101.61 11.15 52.09
N MET A 275 100.46 11.79 51.90
CA MET A 275 100.26 13.25 51.86
C MET A 275 99.97 13.88 53.23
N SER A 276 100.46 13.26 54.32
CA SER A 276 100.62 13.95 55.61
C SER A 276 102.03 14.55 55.77
N SER A 277 102.95 14.32 54.83
CA SER A 277 104.36 14.74 54.99
C SER A 277 104.94 15.59 53.86
N GLU A 278 104.26 15.87 52.75
CA GLU A 278 104.89 16.63 51.67
C GLU A 278 103.89 17.45 50.82
N LEU A 279 104.20 18.75 50.69
CA LEU A 279 103.74 19.74 49.70
C LEU A 279 102.29 20.26 49.86
N GLY A 280 102.02 21.56 50.00
CA GLY A 280 102.84 22.72 49.71
C GLY A 280 102.63 23.23 48.27
N ILE A 281 101.52 23.94 48.07
CA ILE A 281 101.27 25.03 47.11
C ILE A 281 101.33 24.69 45.60
N VAL A 282 100.34 25.26 44.89
CA VAL A 282 100.11 25.38 43.44
C VAL A 282 99.12 24.36 42.84
N HIS A 283 98.11 24.90 42.12
CA HIS A 283 96.98 24.31 41.39
C HIS A 283 95.58 24.37 42.04
N VAL A 284 95.37 25.22 43.06
CA VAL A 284 94.01 25.47 43.58
C VAL A 284 93.12 26.17 42.55
N ASP A 285 93.66 27.09 41.74
CA ASP A 285 92.85 27.86 40.78
C ASP A 285 92.45 27.05 39.54
N GLU A 286 93.34 26.22 38.97
CA GLU A 286 92.99 25.34 37.85
C GLU A 286 91.98 24.25 38.26
N LEU A 287 92.11 23.69 39.47
CA LEU A 287 91.11 22.77 40.02
C LEU A 287 89.78 23.46 40.26
N ARG A 288 89.78 24.74 40.68
CA ARG A 288 88.56 25.52 40.88
C ARG A 288 87.85 25.81 39.56
N GLU A 289 88.58 26.15 38.51
CA GLU A 289 88.01 26.40 37.18
C GLU A 289 87.48 25.11 36.52
N ALA A 290 88.21 24.00 36.66
CA ALA A 290 87.74 22.68 36.22
C ALA A 290 86.49 22.23 37.00
N LEU A 291 86.44 22.49 38.30
CA LEU A 291 85.28 22.17 39.15
C LEU A 291 84.05 23.01 38.77
N VAL A 292 84.22 24.32 38.51
CA VAL A 292 83.13 25.19 38.05
C VAL A 292 82.62 24.74 36.68
N THR A 293 83.53 24.43 35.73
CA THR A 293 83.16 23.93 34.41
C THR A 293 82.37 22.62 34.50
N LYS A 294 82.81 21.69 35.35
CA LYS A 294 82.09 20.43 35.59
C LYS A 294 80.77 20.62 36.32
N SER A 295 80.68 21.59 37.24
CA SER A 295 79.44 21.96 37.92
C SER A 295 78.39 22.48 36.93
N VAL A 296 78.79 23.35 36.00
CA VAL A 296 77.90 23.86 34.94
C VAL A 296 77.46 22.74 33.98
N GLU A 297 78.35 21.81 33.66
CA GLU A 297 78.02 20.64 32.84
C GLU A 297 77.02 19.71 33.54
N CYS A 298 77.18 19.50 34.85
CA CYS A 298 76.22 18.77 35.68
C CYS A 298 74.84 19.46 35.74
N GLU A 299 74.80 20.79 35.90
CA GLU A 299 73.53 21.54 35.88
C GLU A 299 72.82 21.44 34.52
N LYS A 300 73.55 21.51 33.41
CA LYS A 300 72.98 21.30 32.07
C LYS A 300 72.42 19.88 31.90
N MET A 301 73.11 18.87 32.43
CA MET A 301 72.63 17.48 32.39
C MET A 301 71.39 17.28 33.26
N LEU A 302 71.32 17.94 34.43
CA LEU A 302 70.13 17.91 35.29
C LEU A 302 68.92 18.53 34.61
N LEU A 303 69.08 19.71 33.98
CA LEU A 303 68.00 20.34 33.20
C LEU A 303 67.50 19.44 32.07
N LYS A 304 68.41 18.80 31.34
CA LYS A 304 68.07 17.87 30.25
C LYS A 304 67.33 16.61 30.78
N ASN A 305 67.69 16.12 31.96
CA ASN A 305 66.97 15.03 32.61
C ASN A 305 65.56 15.43 33.04
N GLU A 306 65.38 16.67 33.54
CA GLU A 306 64.06 17.21 33.89
C GLU A 306 63.15 17.31 32.64
N GLU A 307 63.69 17.77 31.51
CA GLU A 307 62.98 17.81 30.21
C GLU A 307 62.60 16.42 29.72
N LEU A 308 63.53 15.45 29.76
CA LEU A 308 63.25 14.07 29.38
C LEU A 308 62.19 13.41 30.26
N LYS A 309 62.21 13.70 31.57
CA LYS A 309 61.20 13.22 32.51
C LYS A 309 59.81 13.77 32.15
N LYS A 310 59.72 15.06 31.82
CA LYS A 310 58.46 15.68 31.38
C LYS A 310 57.92 15.05 30.08
N ILE A 311 58.80 14.80 29.11
CA ILE A 311 58.44 14.12 27.85
C ILE A 311 57.94 12.69 28.12
N LEU A 312 58.56 11.96 29.05
CA LEU A 312 58.14 10.62 29.47
C LEU A 312 56.75 10.62 30.13
N GLU A 313 56.48 11.61 30.99
CA GLU A 313 55.17 11.79 31.62
C GLU A 313 54.07 12.12 30.59
N GLU A 314 54.35 13.01 29.64
CA GLU A 314 53.44 13.35 28.53
C GLU A 314 53.18 12.14 27.62
N LYS A 315 54.22 11.35 27.32
CA LYS A 315 54.10 10.11 26.55
C LYS A 315 53.27 9.06 27.29
N GLY A 316 53.46 8.91 28.60
CA GLY A 316 52.66 8.01 29.43
C GLY A 316 51.18 8.40 29.46
N SER A 317 50.89 9.71 29.58
CA SER A 317 49.51 10.21 29.55
C SER A 317 48.83 9.97 28.20
N THR A 318 49.54 10.20 27.09
CA THR A 318 48.99 9.98 25.74
C THR A 318 48.81 8.49 25.43
N GLN A 319 49.71 7.64 25.89
CA GLN A 319 49.58 6.19 25.78
C GLN A 319 48.36 5.66 26.55
N GLY A 320 48.15 6.11 27.79
CA GLY A 320 46.97 5.71 28.58
C GLY A 320 45.64 6.10 27.90
N LYS A 321 45.57 7.31 27.32
CA LYS A 321 44.39 7.75 26.54
C LYS A 321 44.17 6.91 25.28
N LEU A 322 45.24 6.46 24.62
CA LEU A 322 45.12 5.58 23.45
C LEU A 322 44.64 4.18 23.83
N GLU A 323 45.13 3.62 24.93
CA GLU A 323 44.67 2.32 25.47
C GLU A 323 43.19 2.37 25.88
N GLU A 324 42.75 3.45 26.52
CA GLU A 324 41.33 3.67 26.85
C GLU A 324 40.46 3.75 25.58
N ARG A 325 40.91 4.47 24.55
CA ARG A 325 40.20 4.51 23.26
C ARG A 325 40.17 3.15 22.57
N LEU A 326 41.25 2.38 22.63
CA LEU A 326 41.34 1.04 22.03
C LEU A 326 40.34 0.08 22.71
N THR A 327 40.25 0.11 24.05
CA THR A 327 39.29 -0.71 24.79
C THR A 327 37.84 -0.32 24.49
N LEU A 328 37.54 0.98 24.36
CA LEU A 328 36.22 1.46 23.97
C LEU A 328 35.84 1.00 22.55
N ILE A 329 36.76 1.12 21.59
CA ILE A 329 36.54 0.67 20.20
C ILE A 329 36.32 -0.83 20.14
N THR A 330 37.10 -1.61 20.91
CA THR A 330 36.97 -3.07 20.97
C THR A 330 35.60 -3.47 21.54
N SER A 331 35.18 -2.86 22.65
CA SER A 331 33.85 -3.08 23.23
C SER A 331 32.72 -2.71 22.26
N ARG A 332 32.86 -1.61 21.51
CA ARG A 332 31.87 -1.19 20.51
C ARG A 332 31.82 -2.16 19.32
N LYS A 333 32.96 -2.68 18.88
CA LYS A 333 33.04 -3.71 17.84
C LYS A 333 32.29 -4.98 18.26
N ASP A 334 32.55 -5.48 19.46
CA ASP A 334 31.89 -6.70 19.99
C ASP A 334 30.37 -6.52 20.10
N GLN A 335 29.91 -5.31 20.45
CA GLN A 335 28.48 -5.00 20.47
C GLN A 335 27.87 -5.01 19.07
N LEU A 336 28.55 -4.42 18.08
CA LEU A 336 28.08 -4.41 16.69
C LEU A 336 28.06 -5.82 16.08
N GLU A 337 29.02 -6.69 16.42
CA GLU A 337 29.01 -8.09 16.00
C GLU A 337 27.81 -8.86 16.58
N LYS A 338 27.45 -8.62 17.85
CA LYS A 338 26.22 -9.18 18.44
C LYS A 338 24.95 -8.68 17.76
N ASP A 339 24.88 -7.37 17.50
CA ASP A 339 23.71 -6.77 16.83
C ASP A 339 23.57 -7.29 15.39
N LEU A 340 24.69 -7.50 14.68
CA LEU A 340 24.71 -8.08 13.34
C LEU A 340 24.21 -9.53 13.35
N GLU A 341 24.64 -10.35 14.30
CA GLU A 341 24.22 -11.75 14.39
C GLU A 341 22.73 -11.87 14.72
N LYS A 342 22.23 -11.04 15.64
CA LYS A 342 20.79 -10.93 15.92
C LYS A 342 19.98 -10.53 14.69
N ALA A 343 20.47 -9.57 13.89
CA ALA A 343 19.80 -9.15 12.66
C ALA A 343 19.72 -10.28 11.62
N LYS A 344 20.74 -11.14 11.52
CA LYS A 344 20.70 -12.34 10.66
C LYS A 344 19.67 -13.36 11.14
N GLU A 345 19.60 -13.60 12.46
CA GLU A 345 18.59 -14.50 13.04
C GLU A 345 17.17 -14.00 12.75
N ASP A 346 16.92 -12.70 12.90
CA ASP A 346 15.63 -12.07 12.59
C ASP A 346 15.29 -12.20 11.08
N LEU A 347 16.28 -12.02 10.21
CA LEU A 347 16.11 -12.18 8.75
C LEU A 347 15.74 -13.63 8.39
N ASP A 348 16.41 -14.61 8.98
CA ASP A 348 16.13 -16.03 8.77
C ASP A 348 14.74 -16.42 9.29
N GLN A 349 14.32 -15.88 10.44
CA GLN A 349 12.96 -16.07 10.95
C GLN A 349 11.91 -15.46 10.01
N MET A 350 12.18 -14.29 9.44
CA MET A 350 11.29 -13.65 8.47
C MET A 350 11.21 -14.44 7.16
N ALA A 351 12.33 -14.98 6.67
CA ALA A 351 12.35 -15.86 5.51
C ALA A 351 11.53 -17.16 5.74
N LYS A 352 11.64 -17.76 6.92
CA LYS A 352 10.82 -18.92 7.33
C LYS A 352 9.33 -18.57 7.41
N LYS A 353 8.97 -17.40 7.95
CA LYS A 353 7.57 -16.95 7.99
C LYS A 353 7.02 -16.70 6.57
N LEU A 354 7.81 -16.07 5.70
CA LEU A 354 7.40 -15.76 4.32
C LEU A 354 7.18 -17.04 3.49
N THR A 355 8.08 -18.02 3.61
CA THR A 355 7.93 -19.32 2.94
C THR A 355 6.68 -20.06 3.42
N LYS A 356 6.41 -20.05 4.74
CA LYS A 356 5.17 -20.60 5.30
C LYS A 356 3.92 -19.92 4.76
N VAL A 357 3.86 -18.58 4.78
CA VAL A 357 2.71 -17.82 4.25
C VAL A 357 2.48 -18.12 2.77
N ASN A 358 3.55 -18.24 1.98
CA ASN A 358 3.43 -18.56 0.56
C ASN A 358 2.91 -19.99 0.34
N GLN A 359 3.31 -20.93 1.19
CA GLN A 359 2.81 -22.31 1.18
C GLN A 359 1.32 -22.36 1.58
N ASP A 360 0.94 -21.65 2.64
CA ASP A 360 -0.46 -21.55 3.10
C ASP A 360 -1.35 -20.90 2.02
N HIS A 361 -0.85 -19.84 1.36
CA HIS A 361 -1.53 -19.19 0.24
C HIS A 361 -1.72 -20.13 -0.96
N LYS A 362 -0.70 -20.93 -1.30
CA LYS A 362 -0.78 -21.91 -2.38
C LYS A 362 -1.81 -23.00 -2.06
N SER A 363 -1.86 -23.47 -0.81
CA SER A 363 -2.87 -24.45 -0.37
C SER A 363 -4.29 -23.89 -0.45
N THR A 364 -4.52 -22.65 0.01
CA THR A 364 -5.83 -22.00 -0.09
C THR A 364 -6.24 -21.70 -1.53
N LEU A 365 -5.28 -21.39 -2.41
CA LEU A 365 -5.58 -21.20 -3.83
C LEU A 365 -6.07 -22.50 -4.49
N ILE A 366 -5.43 -23.64 -4.17
CA ILE A 366 -5.84 -24.96 -4.63
C ILE A 366 -7.22 -25.34 -4.07
N GLU A 367 -7.49 -25.09 -2.79
CA GLU A 367 -8.81 -25.33 -2.18
C GLU A 367 -9.91 -24.50 -2.86
N ASN A 368 -9.63 -23.22 -3.15
CA ASN A 368 -10.58 -22.35 -3.85
C ASN A 368 -10.81 -22.80 -5.30
N GLU A 369 -9.75 -23.24 -6.00
CA GLU A 369 -9.87 -23.76 -7.36
C GLU A 369 -10.72 -25.05 -7.40
N MET A 370 -10.54 -25.95 -6.44
CA MET A 370 -11.39 -27.13 -6.27
C MET A 370 -12.85 -26.74 -5.95
N ALA A 371 -13.07 -25.78 -5.06
CA ALA A 371 -14.40 -25.29 -4.71
C ALA A 371 -15.11 -24.67 -5.92
N ILE A 372 -14.42 -23.86 -6.72
CA ILE A 372 -14.96 -23.25 -7.94
C ILE A 372 -15.26 -24.33 -8.99
N SER A 373 -14.37 -25.31 -9.18
CA SER A 373 -14.61 -26.42 -10.12
C SER A 373 -15.84 -27.24 -9.72
N SER A 374 -15.98 -27.60 -8.45
CA SER A 374 -17.15 -28.34 -7.95
C SER A 374 -18.45 -27.52 -8.03
N GLY A 375 -18.40 -26.21 -7.76
CA GLY A 375 -19.55 -25.31 -7.90
C GLY A 375 -19.96 -25.11 -9.36
N SER A 376 -18.99 -25.06 -10.28
CA SER A 376 -19.21 -24.99 -11.72
C SER A 376 -19.91 -26.25 -12.23
N GLU A 377 -19.49 -27.44 -11.80
CA GLU A 377 -20.15 -28.70 -12.17
C GLU A 377 -21.59 -28.76 -11.63
N CYS A 378 -21.84 -28.29 -10.41
CA CYS A 378 -23.18 -28.21 -9.84
C CYS A 378 -24.10 -27.26 -10.62
N LEU A 379 -23.60 -26.08 -10.99
CA LEU A 379 -24.34 -25.11 -11.80
C LEU A 379 -24.58 -25.63 -13.23
N GLN A 380 -23.61 -26.33 -13.81
CA GLN A 380 -23.76 -26.93 -15.13
C GLN A 380 -24.87 -28.00 -15.13
N LEU A 381 -24.91 -28.86 -14.10
CA LEU A 381 -25.99 -29.83 -13.91
C LEU A 381 -27.35 -29.15 -13.72
N GLU A 382 -27.43 -28.05 -12.98
CA GLU A 382 -28.66 -27.30 -12.77
C GLU A 382 -29.15 -26.64 -14.07
N VAL A 383 -28.24 -26.06 -14.86
CA VAL A 383 -28.54 -25.50 -16.18
C VAL A 383 -29.01 -26.59 -17.14
N ASP A 384 -28.34 -27.74 -17.19
CA ASP A 384 -28.73 -28.86 -18.05
C ASP A 384 -30.11 -29.42 -17.66
N THR A 385 -30.42 -29.45 -16.35
CA THR A 385 -31.74 -29.84 -15.83
C THR A 385 -32.81 -28.83 -16.24
N LEU A 386 -32.55 -27.53 -16.10
CA LEU A 386 -33.48 -26.47 -16.51
C LEU A 386 -33.70 -26.43 -18.03
N ILE A 387 -32.67 -26.71 -18.83
CA ILE A 387 -32.78 -26.83 -20.29
C ILE A 387 -33.68 -28.03 -20.64
N LYS A 388 -33.50 -29.17 -19.95
CA LYS A 388 -34.31 -30.37 -20.15
C LYS A 388 -35.77 -30.15 -19.73
N ASP A 389 -36.00 -29.47 -18.61
CA ASP A 389 -37.34 -29.13 -18.14
C ASP A 389 -38.06 -28.16 -19.07
N ARG A 390 -37.36 -27.16 -19.64
CA ARG A 390 -37.91 -26.30 -20.69
C ARG A 390 -38.23 -27.05 -21.98
N TYR A 391 -37.38 -27.98 -22.39
CA TYR A 391 -37.62 -28.79 -23.58
C TYR A 391 -38.88 -29.66 -23.42
N ASN A 392 -39.06 -30.24 -22.22
CA ASN A 392 -40.25 -31.03 -21.90
C ASN A 392 -41.52 -30.17 -21.74
N GLN A 393 -41.40 -28.91 -21.28
CA GLN A 393 -42.53 -27.97 -21.18
C GLN A 393 -43.02 -27.46 -22.54
N ASN A 394 -42.19 -27.46 -23.58
CA ASN A 394 -42.59 -27.03 -24.92
C ASN A 394 -43.43 -28.05 -25.70
N GLU A 395 -43.52 -29.32 -25.27
CA GLU A 395 -44.45 -30.32 -25.85
C GLU A 395 -45.80 -30.40 -25.13
N SER A 396 -45.96 -29.77 -23.97
CA SER A 396 -47.21 -29.77 -23.19
C SER A 396 -47.73 -28.36 -22.97
N GLN A 397 -48.34 -27.79 -24.00
CA GLN A 397 -49.20 -26.65 -23.81
C GLN A 397 -50.57 -27.14 -23.32
N VAL A 398 -50.98 -26.72 -22.11
CA VAL A 398 -52.36 -26.40 -21.66
C VAL A 398 -52.41 -26.41 -20.12
N CYS A 399 -52.95 -25.32 -19.55
CA CYS A 399 -53.39 -25.13 -18.16
C CYS A 399 -52.34 -25.22 -17.04
N PHE A 400 -52.07 -24.09 -16.37
CA PHE A 400 -52.24 -24.00 -14.91
C PHE A 400 -52.43 -22.54 -14.49
N ASP A 401 -53.68 -22.21 -14.15
CA ASP A 401 -54.03 -21.11 -13.26
C ASP A 401 -53.45 -21.36 -11.87
N SER A 402 -53.13 -20.29 -11.14
CA SER A 402 -52.87 -20.27 -9.70
C SER A 402 -51.48 -20.74 -9.23
N LEU A 403 -50.47 -19.89 -9.42
CA LEU A 403 -49.34 -19.82 -8.47
C LEU A 403 -49.56 -18.61 -7.56
N THR A 404 -50.18 -18.91 -6.43
CA THR A 404 -50.28 -18.05 -5.26
C THR A 404 -48.86 -17.58 -4.90
N VAL A 405 -48.61 -16.29 -5.16
CA VAL A 405 -47.43 -15.56 -4.71
C VAL A 405 -47.35 -15.74 -3.20
N GLN A 406 -46.42 -16.58 -2.72
CA GLN A 406 -46.08 -16.56 -1.32
C GLN A 406 -45.57 -15.15 -0.99
N PRO A 407 -46.09 -14.49 0.05
CA PRO A 407 -45.60 -13.17 0.42
C PRO A 407 -44.10 -13.28 0.71
N PRO A 408 -43.27 -12.31 0.23
CA PRO A 408 -41.85 -12.32 0.51
C PRO A 408 -41.65 -12.40 2.02
N LYS A 409 -40.84 -13.38 2.48
CA LYS A 409 -40.45 -13.51 3.88
C LYS A 409 -40.01 -12.12 4.36
N THR A 410 -40.78 -11.53 5.26
CA THR A 410 -40.58 -10.17 5.74
C THR A 410 -39.18 -10.06 6.33
N ARG A 411 -38.34 -9.21 5.73
CA ARG A 411 -37.01 -8.93 6.25
C ARG A 411 -37.15 -8.21 7.59
N LYS A 412 -36.30 -8.56 8.55
CA LYS A 412 -36.25 -7.85 9.84
C LYS A 412 -35.56 -6.51 9.58
N SER A 413 -36.21 -5.40 9.91
CA SER A 413 -35.60 -4.08 9.80
C SER A 413 -35.14 -3.62 11.19
N ILE A 414 -33.86 -3.30 11.32
CA ILE A 414 -33.27 -2.80 12.57
C ILE A 414 -32.83 -1.35 12.34
N GLU A 415 -33.28 -0.47 13.22
CA GLU A 415 -32.88 0.92 13.25
C GLU A 415 -31.87 1.15 14.39
N ILE A 416 -30.68 1.67 14.06
CA ILE A 416 -29.65 2.04 15.03
C ILE A 416 -29.64 3.56 15.19
N GLY A 417 -29.72 4.03 16.43
CA GLY A 417 -29.47 5.42 16.75
C GLY A 417 -27.98 5.69 16.90
N LEU A 418 -27.39 6.48 16.02
CA LEU A 418 -25.96 6.83 16.06
C LEU A 418 -25.75 8.24 16.63
N ARG A 419 -25.23 8.32 17.85
CA ARG A 419 -24.90 9.58 18.51
C ARG A 419 -23.42 9.93 18.29
N SER A 420 -23.19 11.10 17.71
CA SER A 420 -21.86 11.68 17.50
C SER A 420 -21.63 12.98 18.27
N LEU A 421 -22.63 13.45 19.01
CA LEU A 421 -22.51 14.64 19.85
C LEU A 421 -21.43 14.43 20.92
N ARG A 422 -20.51 15.41 21.08
CA ARG A 422 -19.35 15.32 21.99
C ARG A 422 -18.40 14.14 21.72
N SER A 423 -18.52 13.49 20.57
CA SER A 423 -17.57 12.46 20.13
C SER A 423 -16.15 12.99 19.93
N GLY A 424 -15.99 14.31 19.77
CA GLY A 424 -14.74 14.92 19.34
C GLY A 424 -14.44 14.74 17.85
N MET A 425 -15.33 14.10 17.09
CA MET A 425 -15.25 13.91 15.64
C MET A 425 -15.91 15.08 14.89
N GLY A 426 -15.31 15.49 13.77
CA GLY A 426 -15.94 16.43 12.84
C GLY A 426 -17.01 15.75 11.97
N LYS A 427 -17.94 16.53 11.41
CA LYS A 427 -19.06 16.03 10.56
C LYS A 427 -18.58 15.08 9.46
N THR A 428 -17.53 15.45 8.74
CA THR A 428 -16.94 14.63 7.66
C THR A 428 -16.49 13.25 8.15
N MET A 429 -15.91 13.18 9.35
CA MET A 429 -15.44 11.93 9.94
C MET A 429 -16.63 11.07 10.40
N VAL A 430 -17.65 11.69 10.99
CA VAL A 430 -18.90 11.01 11.38
C VAL A 430 -19.58 10.41 10.14
N ASP A 431 -19.68 11.18 9.05
CA ASP A 431 -20.26 10.70 7.79
C ASP A 431 -19.43 9.54 7.21
N GLY A 432 -18.09 9.64 7.28
CA GLY A 432 -17.17 8.59 6.85
C GLY A 432 -17.33 7.30 7.65
N VAL A 433 -17.39 7.40 8.98
CA VAL A 433 -17.63 6.23 9.87
C VAL A 433 -19.02 5.65 9.64
N THR A 434 -20.05 6.48 9.49
CA THR A 434 -21.43 6.01 9.25
C THR A 434 -21.53 5.23 7.95
N LYS A 435 -21.01 5.80 6.85
CA LYS A 435 -20.98 5.12 5.53
C LYS A 435 -20.14 3.85 5.57
N GLY A 436 -18.98 3.89 6.26
CA GLY A 436 -18.11 2.73 6.43
C GLY A 436 -18.79 1.60 7.19
N LEU A 437 -19.42 1.91 8.33
CA LEU A 437 -20.19 0.95 9.13
C LEU A 437 -21.34 0.36 8.32
N GLN A 438 -22.11 1.21 7.65
CA GLN A 438 -23.23 0.76 6.83
C GLN A 438 -22.76 -0.20 5.74
N LYS A 439 -21.67 0.14 5.03
CA LYS A 439 -21.07 -0.74 4.01
C LYS A 439 -20.61 -2.08 4.59
N LEU A 440 -19.82 -2.05 5.66
CA LEU A 440 -19.24 -3.26 6.27
C LEU A 440 -20.29 -4.19 6.89
N LEU A 441 -21.36 -3.62 7.46
CA LEU A 441 -22.44 -4.39 8.07
C LEU A 441 -23.48 -4.88 7.06
N HIS A 442 -23.71 -4.12 5.97
CA HIS A 442 -24.74 -4.45 4.98
C HIS A 442 -24.57 -5.86 4.43
N ASP A 443 -23.36 -6.21 3.96
CA ASP A 443 -23.12 -7.53 3.36
C ASP A 443 -23.29 -8.68 4.36
N ARG A 444 -22.98 -8.43 5.65
CA ARG A 444 -23.10 -9.45 6.71
C ARG A 444 -24.54 -9.64 7.17
N LEU A 445 -25.29 -8.55 7.32
CA LEU A 445 -26.69 -8.56 7.75
C LEU A 445 -27.65 -8.97 6.64
N LEU A 446 -27.32 -8.67 5.37
CA LEU A 446 -28.11 -9.08 4.21
C LEU A 446 -28.19 -10.61 4.10
N ARG A 447 -27.10 -11.33 4.41
CA ARG A 447 -27.08 -12.81 4.48
C ARG A 447 -28.07 -13.36 5.51
N GLU A 448 -28.30 -12.60 6.58
CA GLU A 448 -29.21 -12.93 7.68
C GLU A 448 -30.63 -12.38 7.47
N LYS A 449 -30.90 -11.75 6.31
CA LYS A 449 -32.17 -11.09 5.96
C LYS A 449 -32.56 -9.97 6.93
N ILE A 450 -31.55 -9.26 7.43
CA ILE A 450 -31.71 -8.09 8.27
C ILE A 450 -31.37 -6.84 7.45
N ASP A 451 -32.34 -5.94 7.31
CA ASP A 451 -32.14 -4.62 6.72
C ASP A 451 -31.72 -3.64 7.83
N LEU A 452 -30.58 -2.97 7.64
CA LEU A 452 -30.01 -2.05 8.63
C LEU A 452 -30.20 -0.59 8.21
N HIS A 453 -30.75 0.20 9.12
CA HIS A 453 -30.84 1.65 8.98
C HIS A 453 -30.11 2.35 10.14
N ILE A 454 -29.11 3.18 9.83
CA ILE A 454 -28.39 3.97 10.83
C ILE A 454 -28.92 5.41 10.76
N LYS A 455 -29.54 5.89 11.84
CA LYS A 455 -30.05 7.26 11.95
C LYS A 455 -29.18 8.09 12.89
N PRO A 456 -28.76 9.31 12.51
CA PRO A 456 -28.11 10.22 13.43
C PRO A 456 -29.07 10.61 14.56
N CYS A 457 -28.63 10.49 15.81
CA CYS A 457 -29.42 10.85 16.99
C CYS A 457 -28.66 11.87 17.85
N GLN A 458 -29.40 12.84 18.40
CA GLN A 458 -28.88 13.80 19.38
C GLN A 458 -29.27 13.37 20.80
N THR A 459 -30.48 12.86 20.95
CA THR A 459 -31.08 12.36 22.19
C THR A 459 -31.40 10.86 22.09
N LEU A 460 -31.69 10.21 23.22
CA LEU A 460 -32.07 8.80 23.20
C LEU A 460 -33.45 8.55 22.59
N ASP A 461 -34.34 9.55 22.66
CA ASP A 461 -35.71 9.44 22.19
C ASP A 461 -35.81 9.50 20.65
N ASP A 462 -34.71 9.88 19.98
CA ASP A 462 -34.65 10.01 18.52
C ASP A 462 -34.65 8.65 17.79
N ALA A 463 -34.26 7.56 18.45
CA ALA A 463 -34.27 6.20 17.88
C ALA A 463 -35.40 5.39 18.52
N THR A 464 -36.41 5.06 17.72
CA THR A 464 -37.59 4.32 18.21
C THR A 464 -37.29 2.82 18.25
N GLY A 465 -36.91 2.32 19.42
CA GLY A 465 -36.94 0.89 19.75
C GLY A 465 -35.76 0.02 19.31
N GLY A 466 -34.68 0.61 18.80
CA GLY A 466 -33.44 -0.11 18.47
C GLY A 466 -32.24 0.36 19.31
N PRO A 467 -31.06 -0.27 19.15
CA PRO A 467 -29.90 0.02 19.98
C PRO A 467 -29.25 1.37 19.65
N HIS A 468 -28.53 1.93 20.62
CA HIS A 468 -27.83 3.21 20.50
C HIS A 468 -26.33 3.01 20.39
N PHE A 469 -25.73 3.51 19.31
CA PHE A 469 -24.28 3.53 19.11
C PHE A 469 -23.74 4.92 19.39
N VAL A 470 -22.73 5.00 20.25
CA VAL A 470 -22.11 6.25 20.67
C VAL A 470 -20.70 6.31 20.12
N LEU A 471 -20.40 7.30 19.28
CA LEU A 471 -19.06 7.47 18.73
C LEU A 471 -18.18 8.27 19.69
N CYS A 472 -16.95 7.80 19.89
CA CYS A 472 -15.93 8.51 20.66
C CYS A 472 -14.59 8.50 19.93
N LEU A 473 -14.05 9.67 19.61
CA LEU A 473 -12.72 9.80 19.06
C LEU A 473 -11.66 9.61 20.15
N ALA A 474 -10.76 8.65 19.96
CA ALA A 474 -9.61 8.48 20.82
C ALA A 474 -8.54 9.54 20.48
N LYS A 475 -8.61 10.72 21.13
CA LYS A 475 -7.62 11.80 20.94
C LYS A 475 -6.30 11.55 21.70
N SER A 476 -6.30 10.69 22.71
CA SER A 476 -5.10 10.28 23.46
C SER A 476 -5.25 8.85 23.98
N ILE A 477 -4.15 8.10 23.93
CA ILE A 477 -4.04 6.71 24.40
C ILE A 477 -4.14 6.63 25.94
N ILE A 478 -3.87 7.73 26.66
CA ILE A 478 -3.87 7.77 28.13
C ILE A 478 -4.97 8.68 28.64
N GLY A 479 -5.91 8.13 29.41
CA GLY A 479 -6.79 8.90 30.29
C GLY A 479 -7.94 9.67 29.63
N THR A 480 -8.36 9.27 28.42
CA THR A 480 -9.48 9.94 27.74
C THR A 480 -10.79 9.71 28.52
N LYS A 481 -11.28 10.76 29.21
CA LYS A 481 -12.65 10.78 29.74
C LYS A 481 -13.63 10.69 28.57
N VAL A 482 -14.55 9.73 28.62
CA VAL A 482 -15.53 9.49 27.55
C VAL A 482 -16.67 10.51 27.64
N GLN A 483 -16.38 11.76 27.26
CA GLN A 483 -17.37 12.85 27.21
C GLN A 483 -18.54 12.53 26.26
N ALA A 484 -18.35 11.62 25.31
CA ALA A 484 -19.38 11.15 24.40
C ALA A 484 -20.57 10.47 25.10
N LEU A 485 -20.36 9.90 26.31
CA LEU A 485 -21.41 9.27 27.11
C LEU A 485 -22.19 10.26 27.99
N GLU A 486 -21.80 11.53 28.02
CA GLU A 486 -22.48 12.51 28.87
C GLU A 486 -23.94 12.71 28.44
N GLY A 487 -24.85 12.58 29.40
CA GLY A 487 -26.30 12.62 29.16
C GLY A 487 -26.89 11.34 28.55
N ILE A 488 -26.12 10.24 28.46
CA ILE A 488 -26.63 8.93 28.04
C ILE A 488 -26.79 8.04 29.28
N PRO A 489 -27.99 7.50 29.55
CA PRO A 489 -28.16 6.49 30.57
C PRO A 489 -27.40 5.25 30.12
N GLY A 490 -26.43 4.82 30.91
CA GLY A 490 -25.76 3.56 30.67
C GLY A 490 -26.77 2.41 30.78
N ASN A 491 -27.10 1.78 29.66
CA ASN A 491 -27.96 0.61 29.59
C ASN A 491 -27.40 -0.42 28.60
N LYS A 492 -27.93 -1.65 28.64
CA LYS A 492 -27.42 -2.77 27.84
C LYS A 492 -27.69 -2.64 26.33
N ASP A 493 -28.53 -1.68 25.95
CA ASP A 493 -28.87 -1.39 24.56
C ASP A 493 -27.94 -0.33 23.94
N THR A 494 -27.06 0.26 24.76
CA THR A 494 -26.08 1.26 24.33
C THR A 494 -24.70 0.63 24.12
N VAL A 495 -24.10 0.84 22.94
CA VAL A 495 -22.74 0.41 22.60
C VAL A 495 -21.86 1.62 22.36
N LEU A 496 -20.69 1.65 23.02
CA LEU A 496 -19.67 2.67 22.78
C LEU A 496 -18.72 2.19 21.68
N ILE A 497 -18.59 2.97 20.60
CA ILE A 497 -17.63 2.74 19.53
C ILE A 497 -16.50 3.75 19.66
N ILE A 498 -15.28 3.25 19.89
CA ILE A 498 -14.07 4.04 20.01
C ILE A 498 -13.37 4.06 18.65
N ILE A 499 -13.22 5.25 18.10
CA ILE A 499 -12.56 5.48 16.82
C ILE A 499 -11.13 5.95 17.08
N TYR A 500 -10.15 5.13 16.70
CA TYR A 500 -8.75 5.50 16.65
C TYR A 500 -8.45 6.12 15.30
N TYR A 501 -8.20 7.43 15.30
CA TYR A 501 -7.94 8.21 14.10
C TYR A 501 -6.45 8.29 13.80
N THR A 502 -6.11 8.08 12.53
CA THR A 502 -4.80 8.45 11.99
C THR A 502 -4.98 9.27 10.73
N GLU A 503 -4.15 10.30 10.59
CA GLU A 503 -4.14 11.18 9.42
C GLU A 503 -3.33 10.55 8.26
N THR A 504 -2.45 9.60 8.57
CA THR A 504 -1.60 8.91 7.59
C THR A 504 -1.91 7.42 7.53
N ASP A 505 -2.18 6.91 6.33
CA ASP A 505 -2.36 5.49 6.02
C ASP A 505 -0.98 4.76 6.06
N THR A 506 -0.32 4.75 7.21
CA THR A 506 0.92 3.99 7.41
C THR A 506 0.60 2.53 7.70
N LYS A 507 1.35 1.60 7.10
CA LYS A 507 1.23 0.15 7.36
C LYS A 507 1.42 -0.19 8.85
N GLU A 508 2.10 0.67 9.59
CA GLU A 508 2.29 0.56 11.03
C GLU A 508 0.96 0.65 11.81
N CYS A 509 -0.03 1.42 11.32
CA CYS A 509 -1.36 1.49 11.94
C CYS A 509 -2.17 0.20 11.82
N LEU A 510 -1.92 -0.61 10.78
CA LEU A 510 -2.52 -1.96 10.64
C LEU A 510 -1.86 -2.98 11.58
N SER A 511 -0.63 -2.70 12.03
CA SER A 511 0.11 -3.51 13.01
C SER A 511 0.01 -3.01 14.45
N MET A 512 -0.66 -1.86 14.67
CA MET A 512 -0.89 -1.38 16.02
C MET A 512 -1.79 -2.37 16.75
N SER A 513 -1.18 -3.18 17.63
CA SER A 513 -1.91 -3.79 18.72
C SER A 513 -2.61 -2.63 19.44
N ILE A 514 -3.93 -2.52 19.32
CA ILE A 514 -4.70 -1.60 20.15
C ILE A 514 -4.32 -1.99 21.58
N PRO A 515 -3.56 -1.13 22.29
CA PRO A 515 -3.10 -1.53 23.60
C PRO A 515 -4.36 -1.76 24.40
N SER A 516 -4.40 -2.85 25.17
CA SER A 516 -5.54 -3.30 25.97
C SER A 516 -5.81 -2.33 27.12
N PHE A 517 -6.00 -1.07 26.79
CA PHE A 517 -6.47 0.00 27.65
C PHE A 517 -7.94 -0.29 27.88
N ARG A 518 -8.20 -0.98 28.98
CA ARG A 518 -9.53 -0.95 29.56
C ARG A 518 -9.80 0.51 29.90
N LEU A 519 -10.76 1.12 29.22
CA LEU A 519 -11.35 2.33 29.75
C LEU A 519 -11.89 1.97 31.14
N TYR A 520 -11.39 2.63 32.18
CA TYR A 520 -11.84 2.44 33.54
C TYR A 520 -12.81 3.58 33.87
N GLY A 521 -14.10 3.25 33.98
CA GLY A 521 -15.15 4.19 34.35
C GLY A 521 -16.39 3.44 34.81
N SER A 522 -17.01 3.87 35.90
CA SER A 522 -18.27 3.27 36.38
C SER A 522 -19.39 3.34 35.34
N GLU A 523 -19.35 4.36 34.49
CA GLU A 523 -20.25 4.66 33.38
C GLU A 523 -20.19 3.65 32.23
N LEU A 524 -19.14 2.83 32.14
CA LEU A 524 -18.98 1.83 31.07
C LEU A 524 -19.55 0.46 31.43
N ARG A 525 -19.57 0.12 32.72
CA ARG A 525 -20.12 -1.15 33.23
C ARG A 525 -21.56 -1.44 32.79
N PRO A 526 -22.48 -0.46 32.74
CA PRO A 526 -23.85 -0.74 32.35
C PRO A 526 -24.09 -0.83 30.83
N LEU A 527 -23.08 -0.54 29.99
CA LEU A 527 -23.22 -0.56 28.53
C LEU A 527 -23.32 -1.98 27.97
N GLY A 528 -23.97 -2.11 26.80
CA GLY A 528 -24.05 -3.36 26.03
C GLY A 528 -22.70 -3.83 25.48
N GLY A 529 -21.75 -2.91 25.33
CA GLY A 529 -20.37 -3.22 24.99
C GLY A 529 -19.54 -1.99 24.62
N THR A 530 -18.23 -2.19 24.57
CA THR A 530 -17.27 -1.25 24.01
C THR A 530 -16.56 -1.90 22.84
N ILE A 531 -16.47 -1.19 21.71
CA ILE A 531 -15.98 -1.70 20.43
C ILE A 531 -14.95 -0.73 19.89
N ASP A 532 -13.76 -1.25 19.60
CA ASP A 532 -12.63 -0.48 19.08
C ASP A 532 -12.57 -0.58 17.55
N MET A 533 -12.37 0.55 16.87
CA MET A 533 -12.23 0.60 15.41
C MET A 533 -11.16 1.60 14.98
N LEU A 534 -10.50 1.29 13.86
CA LEU A 534 -9.47 2.13 13.25
C LEU A 534 -10.06 2.89 12.05
N PHE A 535 -9.77 4.19 11.97
CA PHE A 535 -10.22 5.07 10.89
C PHE A 535 -9.07 5.93 10.34
N GLY A 536 -8.89 5.93 9.02
CA GLY A 536 -7.95 6.80 8.30
C GLY A 536 -8.66 7.97 7.64
N GLY A 537 -8.08 9.18 7.71
CA GLY A 537 -8.66 10.39 7.11
C GLY A 537 -8.91 10.28 5.61
N GLY A 538 -8.02 9.61 4.87
CA GLY A 538 -8.15 9.39 3.43
C GLY A 538 -8.84 8.07 3.05
N SER A 539 -8.71 7.05 3.89
CA SER A 539 -9.16 5.67 3.58
C SER A 539 -10.48 5.26 4.24
N GLY A 540 -10.99 6.02 5.22
CA GLY A 540 -12.18 5.65 5.98
C GLY A 540 -11.91 4.53 7.00
N LEU A 541 -12.89 3.66 7.25
CA LEU A 541 -12.68 2.47 8.08
C LEU A 541 -11.78 1.48 7.34
N TYR A 542 -10.67 1.11 7.95
CA TYR A 542 -9.72 0.14 7.37
C TYR A 542 -10.31 -1.26 7.24
N ASP A 543 -9.91 -1.97 6.19
CA ASP A 543 -10.11 -3.42 6.08
C ASP A 543 -8.96 -4.13 6.81
N CYS A 544 -9.18 -4.40 8.10
CA CYS A 544 -8.18 -5.02 8.97
C CYS A 544 -8.85 -5.91 10.03
N ASP A 545 -8.09 -6.79 10.67
CA ASP A 545 -8.60 -7.75 11.66
C ASP A 545 -9.36 -7.09 12.81
N VAL A 546 -8.89 -5.93 13.28
CA VAL A 546 -9.56 -5.15 14.34
C VAL A 546 -10.97 -4.76 13.91
N ASN A 547 -11.10 -4.10 12.75
CA ASN A 547 -12.40 -3.66 12.25
C ASN A 547 -13.28 -4.85 11.86
N ASN A 548 -12.70 -5.92 11.31
CA ASN A 548 -13.43 -7.14 10.98
C ASN A 548 -13.99 -7.83 12.22
N SER A 549 -13.24 -7.85 13.33
CA SER A 549 -13.68 -8.33 14.64
C SER A 549 -14.75 -7.42 15.26
N ALA A 550 -14.57 -6.10 15.15
CA ALA A 550 -15.56 -5.12 15.59
C ALA A 550 -16.90 -5.30 14.86
N VAL A 551 -16.87 -5.48 13.55
CA VAL A 551 -18.06 -5.71 12.72
C VAL A 551 -18.75 -7.03 13.09
N GLU A 552 -18.00 -8.11 13.39
CA GLU A 552 -18.60 -9.36 13.91
C GLU A 552 -19.30 -9.15 15.26
N ARG A 553 -18.67 -8.40 16.17
CA ARG A 553 -19.26 -8.08 17.48
C ARG A 553 -20.53 -7.23 17.34
N ILE A 554 -20.51 -6.23 16.47
CA ILE A 554 -21.69 -5.42 16.14
C ILE A 554 -22.79 -6.30 15.56
N THR A 555 -22.47 -7.14 14.57
CA THR A 555 -23.43 -8.06 13.93
C THR A 555 -24.07 -8.98 14.96
N THR A 556 -23.26 -9.58 15.84
CA THR A 556 -23.74 -10.46 16.93
C THR A 556 -24.63 -9.70 17.92
N PHE A 557 -24.29 -8.45 18.22
CA PHE A 557 -25.09 -7.61 19.09
C PHE A 557 -26.46 -7.27 18.47
N LEU A 558 -26.47 -6.90 17.17
CA LEU A 558 -27.69 -6.54 16.45
C LEU A 558 -28.66 -7.72 16.27
N LYS A 559 -28.16 -8.95 16.18
CA LYS A 559 -29.00 -10.18 16.11
C LYS A 559 -29.96 -10.38 17.28
N LYS A 560 -29.81 -9.61 18.37
CA LYS A 560 -30.71 -9.66 19.55
C LYS A 560 -32.01 -8.88 19.34
N TYR A 561 -32.04 -7.97 18.37
CA TYR A 561 -33.22 -7.21 17.95
C TYR A 561 -33.78 -7.85 16.67
#